data_AF-A0A939YN48-F1
#
_entry.id   AF-A0A939YN48-F1
#
_cell.length_a   1.000
_cell.length_b   1.000
_cell.length_c   1.000
_cell.angle_alpha   90.00
_cell.angle_beta   90.00
_cell.angle_gamma   90.00
#
_symmetry.space_group_name_H-M   'P 1'
#
loop_
_entity.id
_entity.type
_entity.pdbx_description
1 polymer ?
#
loop_
_entity_poly.entity_id
_entity_poly.type
_entity_poly.pdbx_seq_one_letter_code
_entity_poly.pdbx_strand_id
1 'polypeptide(L)'
;MRGNGTASDPYIITTAEELYSMETAGSPSAYFALGCDIDFNGTPEAETFLPVVLNCRRLDGRGFRIRNILSTIAEGALCIFLIPVTAQNLTLKDIVIENAHLTAPAAGLFMGYQTAVVMEGCRISVSFSCTGEPSEDFSIFGAPVSAVRCSFMLRLRFRKQHKILEGGSLSRCQFRLDLEARHMFPGTMGAYPLFEVVSASDTYFMGRIKGYDPYRGYCLIFNNVTLMNCYAVLTSEGEAYVTDTINTYAATPCFFNNDTGCTGVLVLSCFTGLTPAQCRNAAYLRSIGFDCGGGE
;
A
#
# COMPACT_ATOMS: atom_id res chain seq x y z
N MET A 1 30.05 0.56 -2.01
CA MET A 1 29.38 1.41 -0.99
C MET A 1 30.40 2.05 -0.05
N ARG A 2 30.17 3.30 0.37
CA ARG A 2 30.91 3.97 1.45
C ARG A 2 30.15 3.83 2.78
N GLY A 3 30.81 4.09 3.92
CA GLY A 3 30.26 3.92 5.27
C GLY A 3 30.49 2.52 5.83
N ASN A 4 30.21 2.31 7.12
CA ASN A 4 30.44 1.04 7.81
C ASN A 4 29.15 0.31 8.26
N GLY A 5 27.99 0.82 7.86
CA GLY A 5 26.69 0.19 8.11
C GLY A 5 26.13 0.41 9.52
N THR A 6 26.70 1.34 10.29
CA THR A 6 26.18 1.74 11.60
C THR A 6 25.16 2.87 11.48
N ALA A 7 24.39 3.13 12.54
CA ALA A 7 23.40 4.20 12.55
C ALA A 7 24.00 5.60 12.29
N SER A 8 25.23 5.85 12.78
CA SER A 8 25.95 7.11 12.59
C SER A 8 26.74 7.18 11.28
N ASP A 9 27.02 6.04 10.66
CA ASP A 9 27.78 5.93 9.40
C ASP A 9 27.18 4.81 8.52
N PRO A 10 25.99 5.03 7.95
CA PRO A 10 25.29 4.01 7.17
C PRO A 10 26.01 3.72 5.86
N TYR A 11 25.80 2.53 5.30
CA TYR A 11 26.23 2.23 3.94
C TYR A 11 25.48 3.14 2.95
N ILE A 12 26.22 3.88 2.13
CA ILE A 12 25.68 4.79 1.13
C ILE A 12 25.57 4.08 -0.22
N ILE A 13 24.35 4.05 -0.76
CA ILE A 13 23.99 3.43 -2.04
C ILE A 13 23.84 4.51 -3.11
N THR A 14 24.56 4.38 -4.21
CA THR A 14 24.58 5.34 -5.33
C THR A 14 24.30 4.71 -6.69
N THR A 15 24.18 3.38 -6.77
CA THR A 15 23.87 2.65 -8.01
C THR A 15 22.86 1.53 -7.75
N ALA A 16 22.26 0.99 -8.81
CA ALA A 16 21.40 -0.19 -8.73
C ALA A 16 22.16 -1.42 -8.22
N GLU A 17 23.39 -1.65 -8.71
CA GLU A 17 24.27 -2.72 -8.24
C GLU A 17 24.54 -2.64 -6.71
N GLU A 18 24.79 -1.43 -6.19
CA GLU A 18 24.97 -1.22 -4.75
C GLU A 18 23.68 -1.46 -3.96
N LEU A 19 22.51 -1.16 -4.55
CA LEU A 19 21.21 -1.47 -3.95
C LEU A 19 21.00 -2.99 -3.82
N TYR A 20 21.39 -3.78 -4.83
CA TYR A 20 21.36 -5.26 -4.73
C TYR A 20 22.39 -5.81 -3.74
N SER A 21 23.54 -5.14 -3.61
CA SER A 21 24.59 -5.53 -2.66
C SER A 21 24.14 -5.47 -1.20
N MET A 22 22.97 -4.88 -0.89
CA MET A 22 22.33 -4.96 0.43
C MET A 22 22.18 -6.41 0.91
N GLU A 23 21.95 -7.37 0.01
CA GLU A 23 21.80 -8.78 0.38
C GLU A 23 23.04 -9.31 1.11
N THR A 24 24.22 -9.05 0.57
CA THR A 24 25.50 -9.62 1.03
C THR A 24 26.24 -8.72 2.00
N ALA A 25 26.18 -7.39 1.82
CA ALA A 25 26.77 -6.41 2.73
C ALA A 25 25.93 -6.19 3.99
N GLY A 26 24.66 -6.59 3.94
CA GLY A 26 23.67 -6.35 4.98
C GLY A 26 23.71 -7.31 6.16
N SER A 27 22.97 -6.92 7.19
CA SER A 27 22.61 -7.75 8.32
C SER A 27 21.36 -7.18 8.98
N PRO A 28 20.68 -7.91 9.87
CA PRO A 28 19.54 -7.38 10.64
C PRO A 28 19.89 -6.18 11.54
N SER A 29 21.18 -5.82 11.66
CA SER A 29 21.66 -4.65 12.40
C SER A 29 22.17 -3.51 11.51
N ALA A 30 22.31 -3.74 10.20
CA ALA A 30 22.92 -2.80 9.27
C ALA A 30 21.99 -1.63 8.90
N TYR A 31 22.59 -0.47 8.67
CA TYR A 31 21.92 0.75 8.24
C TYR A 31 22.40 1.13 6.84
N PHE A 32 21.45 1.43 5.97
CA PHE A 32 21.68 1.89 4.61
C PHE A 32 21.01 3.23 4.38
N ALA A 33 21.58 4.03 3.47
CA ALA A 33 20.95 5.24 2.99
C ALA A 33 21.22 5.45 1.50
N LEU A 34 20.27 6.07 0.80
CA LEU A 34 20.49 6.49 -0.59
C LEU A 34 21.38 7.74 -0.62
N GLY A 35 22.35 7.76 -1.54
CA GLY A 35 23.23 8.89 -1.83
C GLY A 35 22.80 9.70 -3.05
N CYS A 36 21.98 9.11 -3.92
CA CYS A 36 21.38 9.75 -5.10
C CYS A 36 20.11 9.00 -5.53
N ASP A 37 19.41 9.51 -6.54
CA ASP A 37 18.37 8.74 -7.23
C ASP A 37 18.97 7.46 -7.83
N ILE A 38 18.25 6.35 -7.70
CA ILE A 38 18.55 5.05 -8.31
C ILE A 38 17.56 4.85 -9.46
N ASP A 39 18.08 4.90 -10.69
CA ASP A 39 17.32 4.66 -11.90
C ASP A 39 17.71 3.30 -12.48
N PHE A 40 16.74 2.41 -12.64
CA PHE A 40 16.98 1.08 -13.23
C PHE A 40 17.11 1.14 -14.75
N ASN A 41 16.62 2.19 -15.41
CA ASN A 41 16.65 2.23 -16.87
C ASN A 41 18.09 2.23 -17.41
N GLY A 42 18.39 1.30 -18.31
CA GLY A 42 19.74 1.16 -18.89
C GLY A 42 20.77 0.50 -17.96
N THR A 43 20.35 -0.06 -16.81
CA THR A 43 21.23 -0.90 -15.99
C THR A 43 21.03 -2.38 -16.33
N PRO A 44 22.05 -3.24 -16.12
CA PRO A 44 21.90 -4.69 -16.32
C PRO A 44 20.75 -5.29 -15.53
N GLU A 45 20.46 -4.75 -14.34
CA GLU A 45 19.41 -5.24 -13.45
C GLU A 45 18.00 -4.96 -13.96
N ALA A 46 17.79 -4.03 -14.90
CA ALA A 46 16.49 -3.85 -15.54
C ALA A 46 16.14 -4.96 -16.54
N GLU A 47 17.12 -5.61 -17.17
CA GLU A 47 16.87 -6.67 -18.15
C GLU A 47 16.29 -7.93 -17.49
N THR A 48 16.74 -8.19 -16.25
CA THR A 48 16.31 -9.33 -15.44
C THR A 48 16.04 -8.89 -14.01
N PHE A 49 15.06 -8.01 -13.82
CA PHE A 49 14.74 -7.50 -12.49
C PHE A 49 14.47 -8.62 -11.49
N LEU A 50 15.27 -8.66 -10.44
CA LEU A 50 15.05 -9.48 -9.25
C LEU A 50 14.60 -8.58 -8.09
N PRO A 51 13.78 -9.07 -7.15
CA PRO A 51 13.46 -8.31 -5.95
C PRO A 51 14.71 -7.86 -5.20
N VAL A 52 14.73 -6.62 -4.73
CA VAL A 52 15.82 -6.10 -3.89
C VAL A 52 15.68 -6.67 -2.48
N VAL A 53 16.70 -7.35 -1.98
CA VAL A 53 16.68 -7.96 -0.64
C VAL A 53 16.97 -6.90 0.42
N LEU A 54 16.01 -6.67 1.32
CA LEU A 54 16.12 -5.72 2.43
C LEU A 54 16.80 -6.34 3.66
N ASN A 55 18.04 -6.83 3.52
CA ASN A 55 18.84 -7.37 4.62
C ASN A 55 19.42 -6.24 5.50
N CYS A 56 18.54 -5.52 6.18
CA CYS A 56 18.92 -4.36 6.99
C CYS A 56 17.98 -4.15 8.18
N ARG A 57 18.47 -3.38 9.15
CA ARG A 57 17.60 -2.77 10.17
C ARG A 57 16.85 -1.58 9.59
N ARG A 58 17.53 -0.79 8.76
CA ARG A 58 16.98 0.45 8.23
C ARG A 58 17.53 0.79 6.85
N LEU A 59 16.63 1.24 5.97
CA LEU A 59 16.96 1.90 4.72
C LEU A 59 16.34 3.31 4.74
N ASP A 60 17.20 4.34 4.69
CA ASP A 60 16.81 5.74 4.65
C ASP A 60 16.95 6.28 3.21
N GLY A 61 15.84 6.54 2.55
CA GLY A 61 15.81 7.07 1.20
C GLY A 61 16.31 8.50 1.10
N ARG A 62 16.32 9.27 2.20
CA ARG A 62 16.68 10.69 2.24
C ARG A 62 15.93 11.55 1.20
N GLY A 63 14.76 11.08 0.74
CA GLY A 63 13.96 11.70 -0.30
C GLY A 63 14.43 11.44 -1.74
N PHE A 64 15.51 10.67 -1.95
CA PHE A 64 15.90 10.18 -3.27
C PHE A 64 14.95 9.11 -3.79
N ARG A 65 14.91 8.97 -5.12
CA ARG A 65 13.98 8.09 -5.82
C ARG A 65 14.62 6.75 -6.16
N ILE A 66 13.85 5.69 -6.07
CA ILE A 66 14.09 4.42 -6.76
C ILE A 66 13.04 4.33 -7.86
N ARG A 67 13.46 4.30 -9.13
CA ARG A 67 12.52 4.44 -10.25
C ARG A 67 12.79 3.52 -11.43
N ASN A 68 11.76 3.43 -12.28
CA ASN A 68 11.78 2.71 -13.56
C ASN A 68 12.00 1.19 -13.40
N ILE A 69 11.41 0.61 -12.36
CA ILE A 69 11.38 -0.84 -12.16
C ILE A 69 10.27 -1.42 -13.03
N LEU A 70 10.62 -2.03 -14.15
CA LEU A 70 9.67 -2.61 -15.10
C LEU A 70 9.99 -4.10 -15.25
N SER A 71 9.01 -4.97 -14.96
CA SER A 71 9.23 -6.41 -15.09
C SER A 71 7.95 -7.17 -15.35
N THR A 72 8.05 -8.23 -16.15
CA THR A 72 6.96 -9.15 -16.46
C THR A 72 7.46 -10.58 -16.39
N ILE A 73 6.82 -11.41 -15.58
CA ILE A 73 7.09 -12.85 -15.50
C ILE A 73 5.80 -13.64 -15.76
N ALA A 74 5.92 -14.79 -16.41
CA ALA A 74 4.78 -15.64 -16.75
C ALA A 74 4.33 -16.53 -15.58
N GLU A 75 5.26 -16.91 -14.71
CA GLU A 75 5.06 -17.86 -13.62
C GLU A 75 5.70 -17.34 -12.32
N GLY A 76 5.16 -17.74 -11.17
CA GLY A 76 5.68 -17.36 -9.86
C GLY A 76 5.18 -16.02 -9.33
N ALA A 77 5.90 -15.48 -8.35
CA ALA A 77 5.59 -14.23 -7.68
C ALA A 77 6.73 -13.23 -7.84
N LEU A 78 6.40 -11.94 -7.92
CA LEU A 78 7.35 -10.85 -8.07
C LEU A 78 7.05 -9.74 -7.08
N CYS A 79 8.09 -9.09 -6.55
CA CYS A 79 7.91 -7.91 -5.72
C CYS A 79 9.07 -6.94 -5.90
N ILE A 80 8.89 -5.70 -5.46
CA ILE A 80 9.97 -4.73 -5.46
C ILE A 80 11.01 -5.10 -4.39
N PHE A 81 10.55 -5.44 -3.19
CA PHE A 81 11.40 -5.72 -2.04
C PHE A 81 11.13 -7.10 -1.44
N LEU A 82 12.17 -7.91 -1.36
CA LEU A 82 12.14 -9.16 -0.61
C LEU A 82 12.60 -8.91 0.82
N ILE A 83 11.81 -9.34 1.80
CA ILE A 83 12.17 -9.26 3.21
C ILE A 83 12.73 -10.63 3.62
N PRO A 84 14.04 -10.73 3.91
CA PRO A 84 14.64 -12.01 4.27
C PRO A 84 14.10 -12.48 5.62
N VAL A 85 14.07 -13.80 5.83
CA VAL A 85 13.61 -14.42 7.09
C VAL A 85 14.44 -14.01 8.32
N THR A 86 15.66 -13.52 8.09
CA THR A 86 16.55 -13.02 9.12
C THR A 86 16.25 -11.58 9.53
N ALA A 87 15.45 -10.83 8.76
CA ALA A 87 15.14 -9.45 9.07
C ALA A 87 14.41 -9.34 10.42
N GLN A 88 14.73 -8.29 11.17
CA GLN A 88 14.09 -7.99 12.43
C GLN A 88 13.92 -6.48 12.53
N ASN A 89 12.70 -6.01 12.80
CA ASN A 89 12.39 -4.59 13.00
C ASN A 89 12.83 -3.69 11.83
N LEU A 90 12.49 -4.09 10.60
CA LEU A 90 12.84 -3.37 9.38
C LEU A 90 12.14 -2.00 9.33
N THR A 91 12.93 -0.93 9.19
CA THR A 91 12.43 0.43 9.02
C THR A 91 12.78 0.99 7.65
N LEU A 92 11.77 1.48 6.94
CA LEU A 92 11.93 2.24 5.70
C LEU A 92 11.55 3.69 5.97
N LYS A 93 12.47 4.62 5.73
CA LYS A 93 12.20 6.05 5.93
C LYS A 93 12.47 6.83 4.66
N ASP A 94 11.59 7.78 4.34
CA ASP A 94 11.75 8.75 3.25
C ASP A 94 12.09 8.08 1.91
N ILE A 95 11.59 6.85 1.71
CA ILE A 95 11.72 6.10 0.47
C ILE A 95 10.72 6.64 -0.54
N VAL A 96 11.20 6.95 -1.74
CA VAL A 96 10.35 7.36 -2.86
C VAL A 96 10.46 6.32 -3.97
N ILE A 97 9.35 5.67 -4.31
CA ILE A 97 9.25 4.77 -5.47
C ILE A 97 8.39 5.44 -6.55
N GLU A 98 8.94 5.52 -7.76
CA GLU A 98 8.27 6.10 -8.93
C GLU A 98 8.36 5.16 -10.14
N ASN A 99 7.31 5.15 -10.95
CA ASN A 99 7.27 4.41 -12.21
C ASN A 99 7.69 2.93 -12.09
N ALA A 100 7.22 2.25 -11.03
CA ALA A 100 7.39 0.81 -10.90
C ALA A 100 6.15 0.08 -11.46
N HIS A 101 6.36 -0.82 -12.42
CA HIS A 101 5.33 -1.62 -13.05
C HIS A 101 5.71 -3.10 -13.08
N LEU A 102 4.95 -3.92 -12.34
CA LEU A 102 5.15 -5.36 -12.29
C LEU A 102 3.93 -6.09 -12.86
N THR A 103 4.17 -7.08 -13.73
CA THR A 103 3.15 -8.02 -14.19
C THR A 103 3.60 -9.44 -13.86
N ALA A 104 2.84 -10.15 -13.03
CA ALA A 104 3.17 -11.50 -12.58
C ALA A 104 1.89 -12.21 -12.12
N PRO A 105 1.88 -13.54 -11.96
CA PRO A 105 0.77 -14.22 -11.30
C PRO A 105 0.43 -13.63 -9.92
N ALA A 106 1.46 -13.27 -9.14
CA ALA A 106 1.35 -12.49 -7.92
C ALA A 106 2.39 -11.36 -7.92
N ALA A 107 1.97 -10.10 -7.79
CA ALA A 107 2.85 -8.93 -7.83
C ALA A 107 2.62 -8.03 -6.61
N GLY A 108 3.69 -7.70 -5.86
CA GLY A 108 3.59 -6.94 -4.62
C GLY A 108 4.70 -5.90 -4.42
N LEU A 109 4.54 -5.08 -3.40
CA LEU A 109 5.61 -4.20 -2.90
C LEU A 109 6.60 -5.02 -2.06
N PHE A 110 6.08 -5.85 -1.16
CA PHE A 110 6.84 -6.71 -0.27
C PHE A 110 6.48 -8.17 -0.46
N MET A 111 7.46 -9.05 -0.30
CA MET A 111 7.24 -10.45 0.07
C MET A 111 8.07 -10.80 1.30
N GLY A 112 7.43 -11.28 2.37
CA GLY A 112 8.10 -11.83 3.55
C GLY A 112 7.19 -11.91 4.77
N TYR A 113 6.90 -13.12 5.24
CA TYR A 113 5.71 -13.39 6.04
C TYR A 113 5.80 -13.11 7.55
N GLN A 114 6.94 -12.64 8.08
CA GLN A 114 7.16 -12.63 9.55
C GLN A 114 7.75 -11.35 10.14
N THR A 115 8.23 -10.42 9.32
CA THR A 115 8.85 -9.19 9.85
C THR A 115 7.90 -8.03 9.67
N ALA A 116 7.45 -7.42 10.77
CA ALA A 116 6.72 -6.16 10.70
C ALA A 116 7.62 -5.07 10.08
N VAL A 117 7.07 -4.32 9.13
CA VAL A 117 7.76 -3.22 8.45
C VAL A 117 7.25 -1.89 9.01
N VAL A 118 8.16 -1.05 9.46
CA VAL A 118 7.85 0.34 9.82
C VAL A 118 8.15 1.23 8.62
N MET A 119 7.18 2.05 8.20
CA MET A 119 7.35 3.01 7.12
C MET A 119 7.12 4.44 7.62
N GLU A 120 8.06 5.34 7.38
CA GLU A 120 8.00 6.73 7.83
C GLU A 120 8.25 7.69 6.66
N GLY A 121 7.27 8.54 6.32
CA GLY A 121 7.46 9.57 5.30
C GLY A 121 7.64 9.04 3.86
N CYS A 122 7.34 7.76 3.62
CA CYS A 122 7.52 7.13 2.32
C CYS A 122 6.46 7.57 1.31
N ARG A 123 6.86 7.68 0.04
CA ARG A 123 5.95 7.97 -1.09
C ARG A 123 6.09 6.89 -2.15
N ILE A 124 5.04 6.09 -2.31
CA ILE A 124 5.09 4.87 -3.13
C ILE A 124 4.10 4.99 -4.28
N SER A 125 4.59 5.02 -5.51
CA SER A 125 3.77 5.03 -6.73
C SER A 125 4.07 3.80 -7.57
N VAL A 126 3.13 2.85 -7.59
CA VAL A 126 3.32 1.54 -8.24
C VAL A 126 2.10 1.14 -9.07
N SER A 127 2.35 0.33 -10.09
CA SER A 127 1.32 -0.34 -10.87
C SER A 127 1.58 -1.83 -10.92
N PHE A 128 0.69 -2.62 -10.34
CA PHE A 128 0.82 -4.09 -10.32
C PHE A 128 -0.33 -4.74 -11.09
N SER A 129 0.00 -5.68 -11.97
CA SER A 129 -0.95 -6.52 -12.69
C SER A 129 -0.77 -7.97 -12.26
N CYS A 130 -1.63 -8.43 -11.36
CA CYS A 130 -1.69 -9.82 -10.89
C CYS A 130 -2.54 -10.65 -11.88
N THR A 131 -1.88 -11.50 -12.65
CA THR A 131 -2.52 -12.31 -13.71
C THR A 131 -3.04 -13.66 -13.22
N GLY A 132 -2.57 -14.11 -12.06
CA GLY A 132 -2.94 -15.36 -11.42
C GLY A 132 -4.01 -15.18 -10.35
N GLU A 133 -4.25 -16.25 -9.62
CA GLU A 133 -5.14 -16.28 -8.45
C GLU A 133 -4.29 -16.75 -7.25
N PRO A 134 -3.43 -15.87 -6.69
CA PRO A 134 -2.58 -16.24 -5.57
C PRO A 134 -3.37 -16.73 -4.35
N SER A 135 -2.64 -17.34 -3.42
CA SER A 135 -3.22 -17.87 -2.18
C SER A 135 -3.94 -16.79 -1.37
N GLU A 136 -4.75 -17.26 -0.44
CA GLU A 136 -5.58 -16.42 0.42
C GLU A 136 -4.78 -15.43 1.27
N ASP A 137 -3.56 -15.82 1.63
CA ASP A 137 -2.64 -15.04 2.47
C ASP A 137 -1.82 -14.02 1.67
N PHE A 138 -2.03 -13.93 0.35
CA PHE A 138 -1.32 -12.96 -0.47
C PHE A 138 -1.86 -11.54 -0.24
N SER A 139 -0.92 -10.62 0.00
CA SER A 139 -1.17 -9.19 0.06
C SER A 139 -0.11 -8.43 -0.74
N ILE A 140 -0.47 -7.26 -1.28
CA ILE A 140 0.49 -6.38 -1.97
C ILE A 140 1.64 -6.00 -1.04
N PHE A 141 1.31 -5.76 0.23
CA PHE A 141 2.27 -5.59 1.31
C PHE A 141 2.34 -6.92 2.05
N GLY A 142 3.13 -7.87 1.53
CA GLY A 142 3.26 -9.24 2.03
C GLY A 142 3.86 -9.42 3.44
N ALA A 143 3.75 -8.38 4.28
CA ALA A 143 4.18 -8.29 5.67
C ALA A 143 3.30 -7.26 6.41
N PRO A 144 3.07 -7.41 7.73
CA PRO A 144 2.38 -6.37 8.51
C PRO A 144 3.12 -5.04 8.43
N VAL A 145 2.40 -3.95 8.14
CA VAL A 145 3.01 -2.62 7.96
C VAL A 145 2.45 -1.60 8.93
N SER A 146 3.34 -0.94 9.66
CA SER A 146 3.03 0.25 10.45
C SER A 146 3.58 1.48 9.72
N ALA A 147 2.69 2.24 9.08
CA ALA A 147 3.04 3.41 8.28
C ALA A 147 2.61 4.72 8.95
N VAL A 148 3.48 5.72 8.92
CA VAL A 148 3.19 7.07 9.41
C VAL A 148 3.64 8.14 8.41
N ARG A 149 2.74 9.08 8.10
CA ARG A 149 2.97 10.17 7.12
C ARG A 149 3.38 9.65 5.74
N CYS A 150 2.87 8.49 5.35
CA CYS A 150 3.15 7.87 4.06
C CYS A 150 2.05 8.16 3.03
N SER A 151 2.44 8.24 1.76
CA SER A 151 1.52 8.36 0.63
C SER A 151 1.69 7.19 -0.33
N PHE A 152 0.58 6.55 -0.69
CA PHE A 152 0.54 5.39 -1.57
C PHE A 152 -0.35 5.69 -2.77
N MET A 153 0.19 5.61 -3.98
CA MET A 153 -0.54 5.66 -5.24
C MET A 153 -0.43 4.30 -5.90
N LEU A 154 -1.51 3.53 -5.82
CA LEU A 154 -1.55 2.12 -6.19
C LEU A 154 -2.49 1.94 -7.37
N ARG A 155 -1.95 1.54 -8.52
CA ARG A 155 -2.76 1.04 -9.64
C ARG A 155 -2.70 -0.48 -9.67
N LEU A 156 -3.78 -1.13 -9.27
CA LEU A 156 -3.82 -2.58 -9.05
C LEU A 156 -4.80 -3.22 -10.03
N ARG A 157 -4.30 -4.17 -10.82
CA ARG A 157 -5.13 -5.02 -11.67
C ARG A 157 -5.08 -6.44 -11.14
N PHE A 158 -6.25 -6.98 -10.90
CA PHE A 158 -6.44 -8.28 -10.28
C PHE A 158 -7.26 -9.17 -11.21
N ARG A 159 -6.78 -10.39 -11.44
CA ARG A 159 -7.67 -11.45 -11.93
C ARG A 159 -8.70 -11.80 -10.86
N LYS A 160 -8.26 -12.07 -9.62
CA LYS A 160 -9.09 -12.22 -8.42
C LYS A 160 -8.69 -11.16 -7.40
N GLN A 161 -9.63 -10.54 -6.71
CA GLN A 161 -9.32 -9.54 -5.67
C GLN A 161 -8.39 -10.11 -4.59
N HIS A 162 -7.38 -9.33 -4.18
CA HIS A 162 -6.46 -9.63 -3.08
C HIS A 162 -6.30 -8.46 -2.13
N LYS A 163 -5.74 -8.75 -0.95
CA LYS A 163 -5.46 -7.76 0.09
C LYS A 163 -4.38 -6.79 -0.40
N ILE A 164 -4.52 -5.53 -0.03
CA ILE A 164 -3.42 -4.57 -0.13
C ILE A 164 -2.54 -4.75 1.11
N LEU A 165 -3.15 -4.75 2.30
CA LEU A 165 -2.44 -4.83 3.57
C LEU A 165 -3.15 -5.80 4.52
N GLU A 166 -2.35 -6.60 5.21
CA GLU A 166 -2.78 -7.49 6.29
C GLU A 166 -1.93 -7.24 7.53
N GLY A 167 -2.58 -6.78 8.60
CA GLY A 167 -1.91 -6.43 9.86
C GLY A 167 -1.23 -5.07 9.84
N GLY A 168 -1.07 -4.50 11.04
CA GLY A 168 -0.29 -3.28 11.27
C GLY A 168 -1.15 -2.05 11.52
N SER A 169 -0.58 -0.87 11.25
CA SER A 169 -1.22 0.41 11.57
C SER A 169 -0.92 1.49 10.54
N LEU A 170 -1.85 2.42 10.37
CA LEU A 170 -1.75 3.56 9.47
C LEU A 170 -2.03 4.82 10.29
N SER A 171 -1.14 5.81 10.22
CA SER A 171 -1.34 7.10 10.88
C SER A 171 -0.94 8.24 9.96
N ARG A 172 -1.88 9.16 9.71
CA ARG A 172 -1.65 10.33 8.83
C ARG A 172 -1.19 9.90 7.43
N CYS A 173 -1.81 8.85 6.91
CA CYS A 173 -1.48 8.29 5.59
C CYS A 173 -2.47 8.72 4.51
N GLN A 174 -2.03 8.64 3.26
CA GLN A 174 -2.89 8.84 2.10
C GLN A 174 -2.78 7.64 1.17
N PHE A 175 -3.94 7.12 0.73
CA PHE A 175 -4.04 6.09 -0.29
C PHE A 175 -4.81 6.63 -1.49
N ARG A 176 -4.22 6.52 -2.68
CA ARG A 176 -4.88 6.67 -3.96
C ARG A 176 -4.94 5.31 -4.65
N LEU A 177 -6.14 4.76 -4.76
CA LEU A 177 -6.40 3.42 -5.28
C LEU A 177 -7.02 3.52 -6.68
N ASP A 178 -6.39 2.91 -7.68
CA ASP A 178 -6.97 2.69 -9.00
C ASP A 178 -7.02 1.17 -9.20
N LEU A 179 -8.13 0.58 -8.77
CA LEU A 179 -8.31 -0.86 -8.68
C LEU A 179 -9.20 -1.38 -9.81
N GLU A 180 -8.78 -2.46 -10.42
CA GLU A 180 -9.52 -3.16 -11.46
C GLU A 180 -9.49 -4.67 -11.16
N ALA A 181 -10.65 -5.28 -10.95
CA ALA A 181 -10.76 -6.70 -10.61
C ALA A 181 -11.75 -7.42 -11.53
N ARG A 182 -11.34 -8.56 -12.10
CA ARG A 182 -12.20 -9.39 -12.96
C ARG A 182 -13.14 -10.27 -12.13
N HIS A 183 -12.59 -10.96 -11.15
CA HIS A 183 -13.31 -11.77 -10.17
C HIS A 183 -13.27 -11.06 -8.83
N MET A 184 -14.39 -10.45 -8.47
CA MET A 184 -14.62 -9.93 -7.14
C MET A 184 -15.44 -10.97 -6.36
N PHE A 185 -15.38 -10.98 -5.05
CA PHE A 185 -15.89 -12.12 -4.30
C PHE A 185 -17.42 -12.21 -4.36
N PRO A 186 -18.00 -13.40 -4.61
CA PRO A 186 -19.44 -13.59 -4.55
C PRO A 186 -19.89 -13.75 -3.09
N GLY A 187 -20.34 -12.66 -2.46
CA GLY A 187 -21.06 -12.70 -1.19
C GLY A 187 -20.37 -12.02 0.00
N THR A 188 -21.03 -12.09 1.16
CA THR A 188 -20.66 -11.40 2.42
C THR A 188 -19.68 -12.17 3.30
N MET A 189 -19.10 -13.26 2.80
CA MET A 189 -18.14 -14.07 3.56
C MET A 189 -16.75 -13.47 3.43
N GLY A 190 -16.38 -12.60 4.38
CA GLY A 190 -15.09 -11.98 4.76
C GLY A 190 -13.75 -12.30 4.08
N ALA A 191 -13.69 -12.82 2.85
CA ALA A 191 -12.48 -13.24 2.18
C ALA A 191 -11.89 -12.09 1.34
N TYR A 192 -10.62 -11.79 1.60
CA TYR A 192 -9.76 -10.84 0.87
C TYR A 192 -10.21 -9.36 0.88
N PRO A 193 -10.45 -8.75 2.05
CA PRO A 193 -10.59 -7.29 2.15
C PRO A 193 -9.35 -6.59 1.56
N LEU A 194 -9.48 -5.36 1.06
CA LEU A 194 -8.29 -4.58 0.70
C LEU A 194 -7.40 -4.32 1.93
N PHE A 195 -7.99 -4.14 3.10
CA PHE A 195 -7.30 -3.93 4.38
C PHE A 195 -7.85 -4.88 5.45
N GLU A 196 -7.00 -5.73 6.00
CA GLU A 196 -7.36 -6.72 7.01
C GLU A 196 -6.57 -6.53 8.32
N VAL A 197 -7.24 -6.56 9.48
CA VAL A 197 -6.58 -6.44 10.80
C VAL A 197 -5.68 -5.18 10.89
N VAL A 198 -6.18 -4.05 10.37
CA VAL A 198 -5.46 -2.77 10.35
C VAL A 198 -6.08 -1.79 11.34
N SER A 199 -5.28 -1.02 12.05
CA SER A 199 -5.73 0.20 12.73
C SER A 199 -5.38 1.42 11.88
N ALA A 200 -6.34 2.25 11.49
CA ALA A 200 -6.08 3.46 10.72
C ALA A 200 -6.55 4.72 11.48
N SER A 201 -5.65 5.70 11.58
CA SER A 201 -5.88 7.01 12.20
C SER A 201 -5.51 8.13 11.23
N ASP A 202 -6.32 9.19 11.17
CA ASP A 202 -6.05 10.39 10.37
C ASP A 202 -5.70 10.05 8.90
N THR A 203 -6.31 9.00 8.37
CA THR A 203 -5.92 8.40 7.10
C THR A 203 -6.98 8.64 6.05
N TYR A 204 -6.53 9.01 4.85
CA TYR A 204 -7.40 9.33 3.73
C TYR A 204 -7.31 8.27 2.64
N PHE A 205 -8.48 7.74 2.23
CA PHE A 205 -8.62 6.80 1.13
C PHE A 205 -9.34 7.46 -0.03
N MET A 206 -8.72 7.54 -1.19
CA MET A 206 -9.35 8.05 -2.41
C MET A 206 -9.11 7.07 -3.55
N GLY A 207 -10.00 7.04 -4.53
CA GLY A 207 -9.78 6.15 -5.66
C GLY A 207 -11.00 5.76 -6.45
N ARG A 208 -10.74 4.86 -7.39
CA ARG A 208 -11.72 4.24 -8.28
C ARG A 208 -11.57 2.75 -8.21
N ILE A 209 -12.69 2.04 -8.12
CA ILE A 209 -12.78 0.59 -8.11
C ILE A 209 -13.62 0.17 -9.31
N LYS A 210 -13.05 -0.63 -10.20
CA LYS A 210 -13.73 -1.16 -11.37
C LYS A 210 -13.85 -2.68 -11.29
N GLY A 211 -15.07 -3.15 -11.46
CA GLY A 211 -15.42 -4.56 -11.42
C GLY A 211 -16.00 -5.07 -12.72
N TYR A 212 -15.70 -6.32 -13.08
CA TYR A 212 -16.26 -6.98 -14.27
C TYR A 212 -17.06 -8.25 -13.96
N ASP A 213 -17.32 -8.54 -12.69
CA ASP A 213 -17.96 -9.81 -12.31
C ASP A 213 -19.45 -9.83 -12.68
N PRO A 214 -19.92 -10.77 -13.51
CA PRO A 214 -21.32 -10.85 -13.92
C PRO A 214 -22.28 -11.24 -12.79
N TYR A 215 -21.79 -11.70 -11.64
CA TYR A 215 -22.60 -12.15 -10.50
C TYR A 215 -22.72 -11.12 -9.37
N ARG A 216 -22.37 -9.84 -9.62
CA ARG A 216 -22.24 -8.75 -8.62
C ARG A 216 -21.20 -9.08 -7.55
N GLY A 217 -19.94 -8.90 -7.89
CA GLY A 217 -18.86 -9.13 -6.93
C GLY A 217 -18.73 -7.98 -5.92
N TYR A 218 -18.48 -8.35 -4.66
CA TYR A 218 -18.24 -7.42 -3.57
C TYR A 218 -16.75 -7.07 -3.53
N CYS A 219 -16.43 -5.78 -3.57
CA CYS A 219 -15.15 -5.28 -3.14
C CYS A 219 -15.25 -4.95 -1.65
N LEU A 220 -14.74 -5.88 -0.84
CA LEU A 220 -14.59 -5.66 0.58
C LEU A 220 -13.38 -4.75 0.82
N ILE A 221 -13.59 -3.59 1.46
CA ILE A 221 -12.50 -2.65 1.73
C ILE A 221 -11.83 -2.94 3.06
N PHE A 222 -12.61 -3.16 4.11
CA PHE A 222 -12.12 -3.29 5.49
C PHE A 222 -12.70 -4.54 6.15
N ASN A 223 -11.89 -5.29 6.90
CA ASN A 223 -12.29 -6.42 7.75
C ASN A 223 -11.45 -6.45 9.03
N ASN A 224 -12.08 -6.56 10.20
CA ASN A 224 -11.40 -6.45 11.51
C ASN A 224 -10.54 -5.17 11.64
N VAL A 225 -11.04 -4.04 11.11
CA VAL A 225 -10.31 -2.77 11.09
C VAL A 225 -10.86 -1.82 12.14
N THR A 226 -9.96 -1.09 12.82
CA THR A 226 -10.32 0.04 13.69
C THR A 226 -10.02 1.34 12.97
N LEU A 227 -11.02 2.21 12.84
CA LEU A 227 -10.89 3.49 12.13
C LEU A 227 -11.05 4.67 13.08
N MET A 228 -10.20 5.67 12.94
CA MET A 228 -10.22 6.91 13.72
C MET A 228 -9.94 8.11 12.82
N ASN A 229 -10.87 9.06 12.75
CA ASN A 229 -10.67 10.31 12.01
C ASN A 229 -10.27 10.07 10.54
N CYS A 230 -10.91 9.09 9.90
CA CYS A 230 -10.64 8.69 8.52
C CYS A 230 -11.66 9.28 7.55
N TYR A 231 -11.21 9.55 6.33
CA TYR A 231 -12.04 10.05 5.23
C TYR A 231 -11.92 9.11 4.03
N ALA A 232 -13.03 8.93 3.29
CA ALA A 232 -13.04 8.17 2.05
C ALA A 232 -13.71 8.91 0.87
N VAL A 233 -13.08 8.88 -0.30
CA VAL A 233 -13.65 9.28 -1.61
C VAL A 233 -13.40 8.18 -2.62
N LEU A 234 -14.28 7.19 -2.63
CA LEU A 234 -14.18 6.04 -3.52
C LEU A 234 -15.31 6.09 -4.53
N THR A 235 -14.96 5.92 -5.81
CA THR A 235 -15.93 5.73 -6.88
C THR A 235 -15.93 4.26 -7.32
N SER A 236 -17.09 3.75 -7.73
CA SER A 236 -17.23 2.42 -8.31
C SER A 236 -17.78 2.47 -9.72
N GLU A 237 -17.23 1.64 -10.59
CA GLU A 237 -17.61 1.50 -11.99
C GLU A 237 -17.87 0.04 -12.36
N GLY A 238 -18.80 -0.18 -13.29
CA GLY A 238 -19.19 -1.52 -13.73
C GLY A 238 -20.00 -2.25 -12.66
N GLU A 239 -19.76 -3.55 -12.51
CA GLU A 239 -20.52 -4.44 -11.62
C GLU A 239 -19.94 -4.51 -10.19
N ALA A 240 -19.23 -3.46 -9.76
CA ALA A 240 -18.61 -3.40 -8.44
C ALA A 240 -19.58 -2.94 -7.34
N TYR A 241 -19.81 -3.81 -6.36
CA TYR A 241 -20.44 -3.44 -5.09
C TYR A 241 -19.37 -3.22 -4.03
N VAL A 242 -19.21 -2.01 -3.52
CA VAL A 242 -18.16 -1.68 -2.54
C VAL A 242 -18.76 -1.66 -1.14
N THR A 243 -18.16 -2.39 -0.21
CA THR A 243 -18.65 -2.47 1.17
C THR A 243 -17.51 -2.47 2.19
N ASP A 244 -17.72 -1.87 3.35
CA ASP A 244 -16.98 -2.26 4.56
C ASP A 244 -17.69 -3.48 5.17
N THR A 245 -16.98 -4.48 5.68
CA THR A 245 -17.66 -5.60 6.35
C THR A 245 -16.89 -6.11 7.56
N ILE A 246 -17.60 -6.96 8.32
CA ILE A 246 -17.26 -7.79 9.47
C ILE A 246 -16.26 -7.19 10.47
N ASN A 247 -16.77 -6.90 11.68
CA ASN A 247 -15.99 -6.40 12.83
C ASN A 247 -15.17 -5.14 12.55
N THR A 248 -15.56 -4.36 11.55
CA THR A 248 -15.01 -3.03 11.30
C THR A 248 -15.79 -2.03 12.14
N TYR A 249 -15.09 -1.24 12.95
CA TYR A 249 -15.71 -0.21 13.78
C TYR A 249 -14.91 1.10 13.72
N ALA A 250 -15.63 2.21 13.75
CA ALA A 250 -15.06 3.53 13.86
C ALA A 250 -15.04 3.94 15.35
N ALA A 251 -13.84 4.13 15.90
CA ALA A 251 -13.65 4.58 17.27
C ALA A 251 -13.82 6.11 17.42
N THR A 252 -13.65 6.85 16.33
CA THR A 252 -14.00 8.28 16.23
C THR A 252 -14.68 8.54 14.88
N PRO A 253 -15.36 9.70 14.70
CA PRO A 253 -16.07 10.00 13.46
C PRO A 253 -15.20 9.80 12.21
N CYS A 254 -15.71 8.99 11.30
CA CYS A 254 -15.16 8.81 9.95
C CYS A 254 -16.26 9.19 8.95
N PHE A 255 -15.90 9.74 7.80
CA PHE A 255 -16.90 10.13 6.80
C PHE A 255 -16.50 9.77 5.37
N PHE A 256 -17.49 9.68 4.49
CA PHE A 256 -17.25 9.48 3.06
C PHE A 256 -18.08 10.46 2.25
N ASN A 257 -17.62 10.76 1.03
CA ASN A 257 -18.45 11.52 0.09
C ASN A 257 -19.56 10.60 -0.45
N ASN A 258 -20.82 10.95 -0.20
CA ASN A 258 -22.00 10.18 -0.62
C ASN A 258 -22.45 10.51 -2.05
N ASP A 259 -21.81 11.49 -2.69
CA ASP A 259 -22.04 11.87 -4.09
C ASP A 259 -20.76 11.60 -4.89
N THR A 260 -20.51 10.31 -5.11
CA THR A 260 -19.29 9.79 -5.75
C THR A 260 -19.48 9.49 -7.23
N GLY A 261 -20.67 9.70 -7.80
CA GLY A 261 -20.98 9.30 -9.17
C GLY A 261 -20.83 7.79 -9.41
N CYS A 262 -20.91 6.98 -8.35
CA CYS A 262 -20.84 5.53 -8.44
C CYS A 262 -21.99 4.98 -9.30
N THR A 263 -21.69 4.07 -10.22
CA THR A 263 -22.72 3.24 -10.87
C THR A 263 -23.09 2.04 -9.99
N GLY A 264 -22.20 1.64 -9.07
CA GLY A 264 -22.43 0.59 -8.09
C GLY A 264 -22.92 1.14 -6.73
N VAL A 265 -23.10 0.24 -5.76
CA VAL A 265 -23.47 0.61 -4.39
C VAL A 265 -22.21 0.74 -3.54
N LEU A 266 -22.13 1.79 -2.72
CA LEU A 266 -21.11 1.99 -1.70
C LEU A 266 -21.77 1.92 -0.32
N VAL A 267 -21.47 0.90 0.48
CA VAL A 267 -21.94 0.75 1.85
C VAL A 267 -20.77 0.81 2.81
N LEU A 268 -20.60 1.95 3.48
CA LEU A 268 -19.60 2.12 4.52
C LEU A 268 -20.31 2.33 5.87
N SER A 269 -20.75 1.24 6.49
CA SER A 269 -21.51 1.22 7.75
C SER A 269 -20.82 1.92 8.93
N CYS A 270 -19.49 2.00 8.93
CA CYS A 270 -18.73 2.71 9.96
C CYS A 270 -18.36 4.16 9.59
N PHE A 271 -18.77 4.63 8.40
CA PHE A 271 -18.58 6.00 7.96
C PHE A 271 -19.90 6.76 7.86
N THR A 272 -19.87 8.05 8.17
CA THR A 272 -20.99 8.96 7.94
C THR A 272 -20.97 9.44 6.47
N GLY A 273 -22.04 9.19 5.73
CA GLY A 273 -22.18 9.70 4.36
C GLY A 273 -22.47 11.20 4.35
N LEU A 274 -21.63 11.99 3.68
CA LEU A 274 -21.74 13.44 3.59
C LEU A 274 -21.87 13.91 2.15
N THR A 275 -22.55 15.02 1.92
CA THR A 275 -22.55 15.70 0.62
C THR A 275 -21.17 16.29 0.31
N PRO A 276 -20.84 16.57 -0.97
CA PRO A 276 -19.59 17.21 -1.34
C PRO A 276 -19.38 18.56 -0.66
N ALA A 277 -20.45 19.31 -0.41
CA ALA A 277 -20.40 20.59 0.30
C ALA A 277 -20.02 20.40 1.78
N GLN A 278 -20.59 19.38 2.45
CA GLN A 278 -20.26 19.03 3.83
C GLN A 278 -18.81 18.54 3.96
N CYS A 279 -18.32 17.71 3.03
CA CYS A 279 -16.92 17.26 3.02
C CYS A 279 -15.90 18.41 2.92
N ARG A 280 -16.29 19.55 2.32
CA ARG A 280 -15.42 20.72 2.15
C ARG A 280 -15.58 21.76 3.25
N ASN A 281 -16.50 21.58 4.19
CA ASN A 281 -16.80 22.55 5.22
C ASN A 281 -16.14 22.15 6.55
N ALA A 282 -14.99 22.77 6.86
CA ALA A 282 -14.24 22.48 8.08
C ALA A 282 -15.06 22.70 9.37
N ALA A 283 -15.91 23.74 9.42
CA ALA A 283 -16.76 24.00 10.59
C ALA A 283 -17.80 22.89 10.78
N TYR A 284 -18.40 22.41 9.69
CA TYR A 284 -19.30 21.26 9.73
C TYR A 284 -18.58 19.98 10.18
N LEU A 285 -17.40 19.69 9.63
CA LEU A 285 -16.60 18.52 10.01
C LEU A 285 -16.26 18.53 11.51
N ARG A 286 -15.82 19.69 12.03
CA ARG A 286 -15.60 19.85 13.49
C ARG A 286 -16.88 19.66 14.30
N SER A 287 -18.03 20.11 13.79
CA SER A 287 -19.32 19.95 14.49
C SER A 287 -19.77 18.49 14.65
N ILE A 288 -19.30 17.59 13.78
CA ILE A 288 -19.55 16.14 13.88
C ILE A 288 -18.39 15.40 14.55
N GLY A 289 -17.43 16.11 15.15
CA GLY A 289 -16.31 15.53 15.90
C GLY A 289 -15.13 15.05 15.04
N PHE A 290 -15.06 15.46 13.76
CA PHE A 290 -13.91 15.17 12.91
C PHE A 290 -12.80 16.21 13.17
N ASP A 291 -11.59 15.72 13.45
CA ASP A 291 -10.42 16.57 13.71
C ASP A 291 -9.74 16.91 12.38
N CYS A 292 -10.13 18.05 11.81
CA CYS A 292 -9.48 18.61 10.62
C CYS A 292 -8.86 19.98 10.93
N GLY A 293 -7.59 20.15 10.55
CA GLY A 293 -6.93 21.44 10.52
C GLY A 293 -7.48 22.36 9.41
N GLY A 294 -7.26 23.67 9.57
CA GLY A 294 -7.63 24.70 8.58
C GLY A 294 -8.90 25.47 8.94
N GLY A 295 -8.78 26.81 9.00
CA GLY A 295 -9.78 27.80 9.43
C GLY A 295 -9.45 28.29 10.84
N GLU A 296 -8.83 29.45 11.04
CA GLU A 296 -8.74 30.68 10.22
C GLU A 296 -7.65 30.72 9.14
#